data_AF-A0AAX4KBB0-F1
#
_entry.id   AF-A0AAX4KBB0-F1
#
_cell.length_a   1.000
_cell.length_b   1.000
_cell.length_c   1.000
_cell.angle_alpha   90.00
_cell.angle_beta   90.00
_cell.angle_gamma   90.00
#
_symmetry.space_group_name_H-M   'P 1'
#
loop_
_entity.id
_entity.type
_entity.pdbx_description
1 polymer ?
#
loop_
_entity_poly.entity_id
_entity_poly.type
_entity_poly.pdbx_seq_one_letter_code
_entity_poly.pdbx_strand_id
1 'polypeptide(L)'
;MEEPSLSRLVVDREPEWLRVKDNVSSAMYKVMETRLATMPGGKDGEAAKVMRKELESRLGKIQEKMFDMSKYNLQVNGQNYENYVEATEGFDESLDRHIWALQVERTDWESKTAEKRKRWPEMFYGVEEDLEMRRTDVEWLPDENDGKEENKLQPKDIPPPERHEEVKETFKVVVDNLAEVVKSAPIQLQRAQRAQTVREEISSLPP
;
A
#
# COMPACT_ATOMS: atom_id res chain seq x y z
N MET A 1 4.60 -1.83 45.39
CA MET A 1 3.87 -3.01 44.87
C MET A 1 2.67 -2.43 44.17
N GLU A 2 2.76 -2.28 42.85
CA GLU A 2 1.61 -1.92 42.02
C GLU A 2 0.71 -3.16 42.00
N GLU A 3 -0.44 -3.07 42.65
CA GLU A 3 -1.45 -4.12 42.54
C GLU A 3 -1.75 -4.33 41.06
N PRO A 4 -1.83 -5.59 40.57
CA PRO A 4 -2.25 -5.84 39.20
C PRO A 4 -3.61 -5.16 39.04
N SER A 5 -3.66 -4.12 38.21
CA SER A 5 -4.89 -3.42 37.90
C SER A 5 -5.81 -4.43 37.23
N LEU A 6 -6.71 -5.03 38.01
CA LEU A 6 -7.81 -5.79 37.45
C LEU A 6 -8.46 -4.88 36.43
N SER A 7 -8.47 -5.30 35.18
CA SER A 7 -9.12 -4.57 34.10
C SER A 7 -10.58 -4.36 34.49
N ARG A 8 -10.92 -3.12 34.86
CA ARG A 8 -12.31 -2.74 35.14
C ARG A 8 -13.10 -2.76 33.84
N LEU A 9 -14.38 -3.08 33.94
CA LEU A 9 -15.30 -2.99 32.81
C LEU A 9 -15.52 -1.52 32.49
N VAL A 10 -15.06 -1.09 31.31
CA VAL A 10 -15.26 0.26 30.81
C VAL A 10 -16.61 0.31 30.10
N VAL A 11 -17.48 1.22 30.56
CA VAL A 11 -18.73 1.58 29.91
C VAL A 11 -18.58 3.00 29.39
N ASP A 12 -18.83 3.20 28.11
CA ASP A 12 -18.56 4.47 27.45
C ASP A 12 -19.48 5.58 27.96
N ARG A 13 -20.75 5.26 28.24
CA ARG A 13 -21.76 6.24 28.66
C ARG A 13 -22.62 5.74 29.83
N GLU A 14 -22.93 6.62 30.78
CA GLU A 14 -23.87 6.34 31.87
C GLU A 14 -25.25 5.80 31.41
N PRO A 15 -25.92 6.37 30.39
CA PRO A 15 -27.21 5.84 29.93
C PRO A 15 -27.14 4.37 29.46
N GLU A 16 -25.99 3.91 28.99
CA GLU A 16 -25.81 2.50 28.62
C GLU A 16 -25.78 1.61 29.86
N TRP A 17 -25.13 2.07 30.93
CA TRP A 17 -25.15 1.36 32.21
C TRP A 17 -26.55 1.32 32.82
N LEU A 18 -27.29 2.44 32.79
CA LEU A 18 -28.70 2.47 33.22
C LEU A 18 -29.56 1.51 32.40
N ARG A 19 -29.37 1.47 31.08
CA ARG A 19 -30.06 0.52 30.20
C ARG A 19 -29.73 -0.94 30.55
N VAL A 20 -28.49 -1.25 30.91
CA VAL A 20 -28.11 -2.59 31.39
C VAL A 20 -28.84 -2.93 32.68
N LYS A 21 -28.88 -2.01 33.65
CA LYS A 21 -29.63 -2.19 34.91
C LYS A 21 -31.11 -2.48 34.64
N ASP A 22 -31.74 -1.70 33.75
CA ASP A 22 -33.15 -1.85 33.38
C ASP A 22 -33.44 -3.16 32.64
N ASN A 23 -32.53 -3.58 31.75
CA ASN A 23 -32.67 -4.85 31.05
C ASN A 23 -32.55 -6.04 32.00
N VAL A 24 -31.59 -6.00 32.92
CA VAL A 24 -31.38 -7.07 33.91
C VAL A 24 -32.56 -7.14 34.88
N SER A 25 -33.04 -5.99 35.39
CA SER A 25 -34.20 -5.93 36.26
C SER A 25 -35.44 -6.48 35.55
N SER A 26 -35.69 -6.03 34.32
CA SER A 26 -36.80 -6.52 33.48
C SER A 26 -36.71 -8.02 33.22
N ALA A 27 -35.52 -8.55 32.94
CA ALA A 27 -35.32 -9.98 32.71
C ALA A 27 -35.59 -10.80 33.98
N MET A 28 -35.12 -10.34 35.15
CA MET A 28 -35.40 -10.98 36.44
C MET A 28 -36.90 -11.04 36.74
N TYR A 29 -37.63 -9.94 36.56
CA TYR A 29 -39.08 -9.90 36.78
C TYR A 29 -39.83 -10.76 35.75
N LYS A 30 -39.40 -10.81 34.49
CA LYS A 30 -39.97 -11.74 33.49
C LYS A 30 -39.78 -13.20 33.91
N VAL A 31 -38.61 -13.58 34.39
CA VAL A 31 -38.35 -14.95 34.87
C VAL A 31 -39.20 -15.25 36.11
N MET A 32 -39.35 -14.31 37.04
CA MET A 32 -40.25 -14.45 38.19
C MET A 32 -41.69 -14.70 37.74
N GLU A 33 -42.22 -13.89 36.84
CA GLU A 33 -43.60 -14.01 36.35
C GLU A 33 -43.83 -15.33 35.58
N THR A 34 -42.87 -15.78 34.77
CA THR A 34 -42.97 -17.09 34.10
C THR A 34 -43.02 -18.25 35.09
N ARG A 35 -42.23 -18.20 36.17
CA ARG A 35 -42.26 -19.22 37.23
C ARG A 35 -43.55 -19.19 38.05
N LEU A 36 -44.06 -17.99 38.35
CA LEU A 36 -45.35 -17.83 39.02
C LEU A 36 -46.50 -18.35 38.15
N ALA A 37 -46.45 -18.17 36.83
CA ALA A 37 -47.46 -18.69 35.92
C ALA A 37 -47.49 -20.23 35.86
N THR A 38 -46.38 -20.91 36.16
CA THR A 38 -46.29 -22.38 36.20
C THR A 38 -46.77 -23.01 37.52
N MET A 39 -47.10 -22.21 38.53
CA MET A 39 -47.59 -22.68 39.83
C MET A 39 -49.07 -23.15 39.74
N PRO A 40 -49.50 -24.10 40.59
CA PRO A 40 -50.89 -24.51 40.66
C PRO A 40 -51.79 -23.32 41.03
N GLY A 41 -52.79 -23.04 40.17
CA GLY A 41 -53.63 -21.83 40.25
C GLY A 41 -53.25 -20.70 39.27
N GLY A 42 -52.19 -20.88 38.47
CA GLY A 42 -51.77 -19.94 37.44
C GLY A 42 -51.33 -18.58 37.99
N LYS A 43 -51.32 -17.56 37.12
CA LYS A 43 -50.82 -16.20 37.43
C LYS A 43 -51.62 -15.48 38.54
N ASP A 44 -52.89 -15.85 38.74
CA ASP A 44 -53.83 -15.18 39.63
C ASP A 44 -54.25 -16.01 40.86
N GLY A 45 -53.68 -17.21 41.03
CA GLY A 45 -53.94 -18.06 42.19
C GLY A 45 -53.53 -17.37 43.51
N GLU A 46 -54.27 -17.63 44.60
CA GLU A 46 -53.99 -17.02 45.91
C GLU A 46 -52.56 -17.33 46.40
N ALA A 47 -52.08 -18.56 46.17
CA ALA A 47 -50.71 -18.96 46.48
C ALA A 47 -49.66 -18.16 45.68
N ALA A 48 -49.93 -17.85 44.40
CA ALA A 48 -49.03 -17.05 43.57
C ALA A 48 -48.98 -15.59 44.02
N LYS A 49 -50.10 -15.00 44.48
CA LYS A 49 -50.15 -13.62 44.99
C LYS A 49 -49.37 -13.41 46.28
N VAL A 50 -49.42 -14.38 47.20
CA VAL A 50 -48.64 -14.34 48.45
C VAL A 50 -47.15 -14.48 48.14
N MET A 51 -46.79 -15.45 47.31
CA MET A 51 -45.39 -15.69 46.90
C MET A 51 -44.82 -14.53 46.07
N ARG A 52 -45.63 -13.85 45.25
CA ARG A 52 -45.19 -12.70 44.45
C ARG A 52 -44.59 -11.61 45.32
N LYS A 53 -45.28 -11.17 46.39
CA LYS A 53 -44.78 -10.11 47.28
C LYS A 53 -43.47 -10.49 47.97
N GLU A 54 -43.35 -11.75 48.40
CA GLU A 54 -42.13 -12.23 49.05
C GLU A 54 -40.97 -12.31 48.05
N LEU A 55 -41.21 -12.82 46.84
CA LEU A 55 -40.22 -12.91 45.78
C LEU A 55 -39.77 -11.54 45.29
N GLU A 56 -40.69 -10.59 45.10
CA GLU A 56 -40.36 -9.19 44.76
C GLU A 56 -39.44 -8.57 45.80
N SER A 57 -39.74 -8.74 47.09
CA SER A 57 -38.90 -8.23 48.18
C SER A 57 -37.50 -8.88 48.19
N ARG A 58 -37.42 -10.20 47.98
CA ARG A 58 -36.13 -10.92 47.92
C ARG A 58 -35.33 -10.54 46.67
N LEU A 59 -35.99 -10.42 45.52
CA LEU A 59 -35.37 -10.01 44.26
C LEU A 59 -34.84 -8.59 44.33
N GLY A 60 -35.58 -7.65 44.94
CA GLY A 60 -35.10 -6.28 45.16
C GLY A 60 -33.79 -6.27 45.94
N LYS A 61 -33.69 -7.02 47.05
CA LYS A 61 -32.44 -7.13 47.84
C LYS A 61 -31.30 -7.77 47.06
N ILE A 62 -31.59 -8.74 46.20
CA ILE A 62 -30.57 -9.38 45.34
C ILE A 62 -30.08 -8.38 44.29
N GLN A 63 -30.99 -7.63 43.66
CA GLN A 63 -30.67 -6.59 42.68
C GLN A 63 -29.79 -5.51 43.30
N GLU A 64 -30.16 -4.98 44.47
CA GLU A 64 -29.37 -3.98 45.19
C GLU A 64 -27.95 -4.50 45.46
N LYS A 65 -27.81 -5.69 46.05
CA LYS A 65 -26.50 -6.28 46.34
C LYS A 65 -25.68 -6.57 45.09
N MET A 66 -26.33 -7.06 44.03
CA MET A 66 -25.67 -7.34 42.75
C MET A 66 -25.12 -6.04 42.14
N PHE A 67 -25.92 -4.97 42.13
CA PHE A 67 -25.47 -3.69 41.61
C PHE A 67 -24.41 -3.05 42.51
N ASP A 68 -24.51 -3.15 43.83
CA ASP A 68 -23.48 -2.67 44.75
C ASP A 68 -22.13 -3.38 44.55
N MET A 69 -22.14 -4.71 44.43
CA MET A 69 -20.91 -5.47 44.13
C MET A 69 -20.33 -5.10 42.75
N SER A 70 -21.18 -4.76 41.78
CA SER A 70 -20.72 -4.38 40.44
C SER A 70 -20.05 -3.00 40.39
N LYS A 71 -20.35 -2.09 41.34
CA LYS A 71 -19.78 -0.73 41.35
C LYS A 71 -18.26 -0.72 41.35
N TYR A 72 -17.64 -1.65 42.11
CA TYR A 72 -16.18 -1.70 42.29
C TYR A 72 -15.40 -2.10 41.03
N ASN A 73 -16.07 -2.81 40.13
CA ASN A 73 -15.46 -3.32 38.90
C ASN A 73 -15.85 -2.50 37.67
N LEU A 74 -16.59 -1.40 37.84
CA LEU A 74 -17.16 -0.63 36.75
C LEU A 74 -16.49 0.74 36.66
N GLN A 75 -16.09 1.09 35.45
CA GLN A 75 -15.62 2.42 35.08
C GLN A 75 -16.62 2.98 34.06
N VAL A 76 -17.23 4.12 34.37
CA VAL A 76 -18.14 4.80 33.45
C VAL A 76 -17.47 6.06 33.00
N ASN A 77 -17.28 6.21 31.68
CA ASN A 77 -16.74 7.43 31.09
C ASN A 77 -15.42 7.89 31.76
N GLY A 78 -14.47 6.95 31.89
CA GLY A 78 -13.16 7.23 32.49
C GLY A 78 -13.12 7.31 34.02
N GLN A 79 -14.26 7.36 34.70
CA GLN A 79 -14.31 7.47 36.17
C GLN A 79 -14.75 6.15 36.82
N ASN A 80 -14.13 5.82 37.96
CA ASN A 80 -14.61 4.71 38.78
C ASN A 80 -16.02 5.00 39.27
N TYR A 81 -16.93 4.07 39.05
CA TYR A 81 -18.35 4.30 39.35
C TYR A 81 -18.65 4.49 40.84
N GLU A 82 -17.78 3.98 41.73
CA GLU A 82 -17.84 4.25 43.17
C GLU A 82 -17.73 5.73 43.53
N ASN A 83 -16.93 6.47 42.77
CA ASN A 83 -16.63 7.89 43.01
C ASN A 83 -17.48 8.81 42.14
N TYR A 84 -18.44 8.26 41.38
CA TYR A 84 -19.28 9.03 40.48
C TYR A 84 -20.25 9.89 41.30
N VAL A 85 -19.99 11.19 41.35
CA VAL A 85 -20.88 12.18 41.98
C VAL A 85 -21.74 12.80 40.89
N GLU A 86 -23.05 12.55 40.96
CA GLU A 86 -24.09 12.99 40.00
C GLU A 86 -24.10 14.51 39.70
N ALA A 87 -23.44 15.31 40.54
CA ALA A 87 -23.43 16.78 40.48
C ALA A 87 -22.19 17.40 39.81
N THR A 88 -21.20 16.62 39.37
CA THR A 88 -19.99 17.16 38.70
C THR A 88 -20.05 16.84 37.22
N GLU A 89 -19.81 17.82 36.36
CA GLU A 89 -19.63 17.60 34.92
C GLU A 89 -18.43 16.65 34.73
N GLY A 90 -18.74 15.37 34.52
CA GLY A 90 -17.74 14.33 34.34
C GLY A 90 -16.99 14.53 33.03
N PHE A 91 -15.70 14.23 33.02
CA PHE A 91 -14.88 14.25 31.81
C PHE A 91 -15.46 13.28 30.77
N ASP A 92 -15.78 13.76 29.56
CA ASP A 92 -16.26 12.91 28.46
C ASP A 92 -15.09 12.24 27.74
N GLU A 93 -14.66 11.10 28.27
CA GLU A 93 -13.61 10.25 27.69
C GLU A 93 -14.04 9.65 26.35
N SER A 94 -15.33 9.46 26.10
CA SER A 94 -15.82 9.00 24.80
C SER A 94 -15.55 10.05 23.72
N LEU A 95 -15.78 11.32 24.05
CA LEU A 95 -15.51 12.46 23.20
C LEU A 95 -14.01 12.68 23.04
N ASP A 96 -13.22 12.57 24.11
CA ASP A 96 -11.76 12.70 24.02
C ASP A 96 -11.15 11.61 23.13
N ARG A 97 -11.53 10.34 23.33
CA ARG A 97 -11.12 9.24 22.43
C ARG A 97 -11.51 9.52 20.97
N HIS A 98 -12.69 10.10 20.74
CA HIS A 98 -13.13 10.45 19.41
C HIS A 98 -12.29 11.58 18.80
N ILE A 99 -11.97 12.63 19.58
CA ILE A 99 -11.09 13.72 19.15
C ILE A 99 -9.71 13.17 18.77
N TRP A 100 -9.13 12.31 19.60
CA TRP A 100 -7.85 11.66 19.31
C TRP A 100 -7.91 10.81 18.03
N ALA A 101 -8.96 10.00 17.87
CA ALA A 101 -9.15 9.20 16.67
C ALA A 101 -9.25 10.08 15.41
N LEU A 102 -10.04 11.15 15.45
CA LEU A 102 -10.17 12.10 14.34
C LEU A 102 -8.86 12.81 14.04
N GLN A 103 -8.06 13.14 15.06
CA GLN A 103 -6.78 13.80 14.86
C GLN A 103 -5.75 12.85 14.21
N VAL A 104 -5.76 11.58 14.59
CA VAL A 104 -4.94 10.55 13.92
C VAL A 104 -5.39 10.38 12.46
N GLU A 105 -6.70 10.29 12.22
CA GLU A 105 -7.22 10.16 10.86
C GLU A 105 -6.85 11.37 9.99
N ARG A 106 -6.98 12.58 10.54
CA ARG A 106 -6.61 13.82 9.87
C ARG A 106 -5.13 13.84 9.50
N THR A 107 -4.24 13.47 10.41
CA THR A 107 -2.79 13.48 10.14
C THR A 107 -2.40 12.45 9.08
N ASP A 108 -3.05 11.28 9.08
CA ASP A 108 -2.88 10.26 8.04
C ASP A 108 -3.36 10.75 6.66
N TRP A 109 -4.52 11.41 6.59
CA TRP A 109 -5.02 12.01 5.35
C TRP A 109 -4.12 13.12 4.82
N GLU A 110 -3.62 14.00 5.68
CA GLU A 110 -2.68 15.05 5.31
C GLU A 110 -1.38 14.46 4.76
N SER A 111 -0.83 13.44 5.42
CA SER A 111 0.37 12.72 4.98
C SER A 111 0.17 12.04 3.62
N LYS A 112 -0.88 11.23 3.47
CA LYS A 112 -1.22 10.54 2.21
C LYS A 112 -1.44 11.54 1.07
N THR A 113 -2.08 12.67 1.35
CA THR A 113 -2.30 13.70 0.33
C THR A 113 -1.00 14.38 -0.08
N ALA A 114 -0.11 14.67 0.88
CA ALA A 114 1.21 15.22 0.58
C ALA A 114 2.06 14.25 -0.24
N GLU A 115 2.07 12.96 0.11
CA GLU A 115 2.76 11.94 -0.67
C GLU A 115 2.21 11.81 -2.09
N LYS A 116 0.89 11.82 -2.26
CA LYS A 116 0.25 11.81 -3.57
C LYS A 116 0.64 13.05 -4.38
N ARG A 117 0.58 14.24 -3.80
CA ARG A 117 0.99 15.49 -4.47
C ARG A 117 2.45 15.47 -4.93
N LYS A 118 3.33 14.77 -4.19
CA LYS A 118 4.74 14.60 -4.57
C LYS A 118 4.93 13.57 -5.66
N ARG A 119 4.35 12.37 -5.51
CA ARG A 119 4.61 11.22 -6.40
C ARG A 119 3.77 11.22 -7.67
N TRP A 120 2.52 11.68 -7.61
CA TRP A 120 1.60 11.57 -8.74
C TRP A 120 2.05 12.35 -9.96
N PRO A 121 2.50 13.62 -9.85
CA PRO A 121 2.98 14.36 -11.01
C PRO A 121 4.15 13.67 -11.71
N GLU A 122 5.12 13.15 -10.95
CA GLU A 122 6.27 12.41 -11.49
C GLU A 122 5.84 11.13 -12.20
N MET A 123 4.90 10.38 -11.61
CA MET A 123 4.33 9.18 -12.23
C MET A 123 3.57 9.50 -13.53
N PHE A 124 2.78 10.57 -13.56
CA PHE A 124 2.05 10.96 -14.78
C PHE A 124 3.00 11.46 -15.85
N TYR A 125 4.00 12.24 -15.49
CA TYR A 125 5.03 12.71 -16.43
C TYR A 125 5.76 11.54 -17.07
N GLY A 126 6.16 10.52 -16.30
CA GLY A 126 6.81 9.33 -16.86
C GLY A 126 5.92 8.53 -17.83
N VAL A 127 4.61 8.49 -17.58
CA VAL A 127 3.65 7.86 -18.51
C VAL A 127 3.46 8.69 -19.77
N GLU A 128 3.41 10.02 -19.64
CA GLU A 128 3.31 10.94 -20.77
C GLU A 128 4.56 10.85 -21.66
N GLU A 129 5.76 10.84 -21.07
CA GLU A 129 7.02 10.68 -21.79
C GLU A 129 7.11 9.32 -22.52
N ASP A 130 6.69 8.22 -21.89
CA ASP A 130 6.62 6.90 -22.56
C ASP A 130 5.64 6.90 -23.74
N LEU A 131 4.48 7.57 -23.61
CA LEU A 131 3.53 7.72 -24.71
C LEU A 131 4.08 8.57 -25.85
N GLU A 132 4.78 9.66 -25.53
CA GLU A 132 5.45 10.51 -26.53
C GLU A 132 6.55 9.75 -27.27
N MET A 133 7.42 9.01 -26.55
CA MET A 133 8.46 8.19 -27.16
C MET A 133 7.87 7.16 -28.13
N ARG A 134 6.82 6.44 -27.73
CA ARG A 134 6.14 5.49 -28.61
C ARG A 134 5.52 6.15 -29.83
N ARG A 135 4.96 7.35 -29.67
CA ARG A 135 4.42 8.12 -30.78
C ARG A 135 5.53 8.50 -31.76
N THR A 136 6.65 9.02 -31.27
CA THR A 136 7.78 9.38 -32.12
C THR A 136 8.37 8.18 -32.82
N ASP A 137 8.45 7.02 -32.15
CA ASP A 137 8.93 5.78 -32.76
C ASP A 137 8.03 5.34 -33.92
N VAL A 138 6.71 5.40 -33.74
CA VAL A 138 5.71 5.10 -34.79
C VAL A 138 5.78 6.09 -35.95
N GLU A 139 6.00 7.38 -35.68
CA GLU A 139 6.16 8.41 -36.72
C GLU A 139 7.49 8.27 -37.47
N TRP A 140 8.52 7.68 -36.85
CA TRP A 140 9.82 7.42 -37.46
C TRP A 140 9.90 6.09 -38.22
N LEU A 141 8.91 5.20 -38.04
CA LEU A 141 8.73 4.08 -38.96
C LEU A 141 8.39 4.67 -40.33
N PRO A 142 9.21 4.46 -41.38
CA PRO A 142 8.83 4.85 -42.72
C PRO A 142 7.50 4.17 -43.00
N ASP A 143 6.48 4.95 -43.34
CA ASP A 143 5.20 4.38 -43.72
C ASP A 143 5.49 3.34 -44.83
N GLU A 144 4.92 2.13 -44.75
CA GLU A 144 5.12 1.12 -45.81
C GLU A 144 4.61 1.61 -47.19
N ASN A 145 3.92 2.76 -47.19
CA ASN A 145 3.51 3.54 -48.34
C ASN A 145 4.43 4.71 -48.73
N ASP A 146 5.31 5.23 -47.85
CA ASP A 146 6.26 6.31 -48.19
C ASP A 146 7.35 5.86 -49.18
N GLY A 147 7.44 4.54 -49.43
CA GLY A 147 8.24 3.96 -50.51
C GLY A 147 7.44 3.49 -51.73
N LYS A 148 6.13 3.74 -51.79
CA LYS A 148 5.21 3.32 -52.86
C LYS A 148 4.53 4.47 -53.58
N GLU A 149 4.90 5.73 -53.31
CA GLU A 149 4.55 6.85 -54.17
C GLU A 149 5.48 6.90 -55.41
N GLU A 150 5.00 6.24 -56.47
CA GLU A 150 5.03 6.62 -57.89
C GLU A 150 6.35 6.98 -58.63
N ASN A 151 7.56 6.79 -58.09
CA ASN A 151 8.77 7.09 -58.88
C ASN A 151 9.98 6.16 -58.65
N LYS A 152 9.76 4.86 -58.49
CA LYS A 152 10.85 3.87 -58.63
C LYS A 152 11.05 3.55 -60.11
N LEU A 153 11.78 4.41 -60.83
CA LEU A 153 12.44 4.01 -62.08
C LEU A 153 13.18 2.70 -61.82
N GLN A 154 12.88 1.65 -62.58
CA GLN A 154 13.59 0.38 -62.40
C GLN A 154 15.09 0.64 -62.60
N PRO A 155 15.99 0.04 -61.81
CA PRO A 155 17.45 0.28 -61.93
C PRO A 155 18.05 -0.14 -63.28
N LYS A 156 17.25 -0.69 -64.20
CA LYS A 156 17.60 -1.00 -65.59
C LYS A 156 17.44 0.19 -66.54
N ASP A 157 16.70 1.22 -66.16
CA ASP A 157 16.36 2.36 -67.02
C ASP A 157 17.22 3.61 -66.73
N ILE A 158 18.16 3.52 -65.78
CA ILE A 158 19.10 4.58 -65.47
C ILE A 158 20.28 4.47 -66.45
N PRO A 159 20.52 5.46 -67.34
CA PRO A 159 21.68 5.42 -68.21
C PRO A 159 22.96 5.40 -67.37
N PRO A 160 23.96 4.56 -67.73
CA PRO A 160 25.21 4.53 -66.99
C PRO A 160 25.88 5.91 -67.03
N PRO A 161 26.45 6.38 -65.91
CA PRO A 161 27.10 7.69 -65.85
C PRO A 161 28.26 7.76 -66.85
N GLU A 162 28.55 8.96 -67.37
CA GLU A 162 29.50 9.20 -68.47
C GLU A 162 30.90 8.59 -68.28
N ARG A 163 31.30 8.31 -67.03
CA ARG A 163 32.63 7.78 -66.66
C ARG A 163 32.57 6.40 -66.02
N HIS A 164 31.50 5.63 -66.22
CA HIS A 164 31.30 4.32 -65.58
C HIS A 164 32.43 3.33 -65.88
N GLU A 165 32.94 3.33 -67.11
CA GLU A 165 34.02 2.44 -67.52
C GLU A 165 35.35 2.83 -66.86
N GLU A 166 35.68 4.13 -66.82
CA GLU A 166 36.86 4.65 -66.13
C GLU A 166 36.83 4.33 -64.62
N VAL A 167 35.66 4.47 -63.97
CA VAL A 167 35.49 4.15 -62.55
C VAL A 167 35.65 2.65 -62.29
N LYS A 168 35.14 1.79 -63.19
CA LYS A 168 35.35 0.34 -63.08
C LYS A 168 36.82 -0.05 -63.23
N GLU A 169 37.54 0.58 -64.16
CA GLU A 169 38.96 0.33 -64.36
C GLU A 169 39.79 0.78 -63.17
N THR A 170 39.57 2.00 -62.68
CA THR A 170 40.24 2.50 -61.48
C THR A 170 39.92 1.65 -60.25
N PHE A 171 38.68 1.18 -60.11
CA PHE A 171 38.32 0.28 -59.01
C PHE A 171 39.04 -1.07 -59.10
N LYS A 172 39.17 -1.66 -60.29
CA LYS A 172 39.96 -2.88 -60.50
C LYS A 172 41.42 -2.68 -60.08
N VAL A 173 42.03 -1.58 -60.51
CA VAL A 173 43.41 -1.23 -60.13
C VAL A 173 43.55 -1.06 -58.62
N VAL A 174 42.58 -0.43 -57.95
CA VAL A 174 42.59 -0.30 -56.48
C VAL A 174 42.48 -1.66 -55.79
N VAL A 175 41.61 -2.54 -56.28
CA VAL A 175 41.47 -3.90 -55.73
C VAL A 175 42.75 -4.71 -55.92
N ASP A 176 43.38 -4.61 -57.08
CA ASP A 176 44.65 -5.29 -57.37
C ASP A 176 45.78 -4.77 -56.47
N ASN A 177 45.88 -3.44 -56.30
CA ASN A 177 46.84 -2.82 -55.38
C ASN A 177 46.60 -3.26 -53.93
N LEU A 178 45.35 -3.37 -53.48
CA LEU A 178 45.03 -3.87 -52.15
C LEU A 178 45.43 -5.34 -51.99
N ALA A 179 45.23 -6.17 -53.01
CA ALA A 179 45.66 -7.56 -53.00
C ALA A 179 47.20 -7.67 -52.92
N GLU A 180 47.94 -6.79 -53.58
CA GLU A 180 49.40 -6.71 -53.47
C GLU A 180 49.87 -6.23 -52.09
N VAL A 181 49.19 -5.26 -51.48
CA VAL A 181 49.47 -4.81 -50.11
C VAL A 181 49.23 -5.93 -49.11
N VAL A 182 48.13 -6.68 -49.22
CA VAL A 182 47.86 -7.84 -48.35
C VAL A 182 48.96 -8.90 -48.47
N LYS A 183 49.51 -9.13 -49.66
CA LYS A 183 50.63 -10.07 -49.86
C LYS A 183 51.95 -9.55 -49.30
N SER A 184 52.22 -8.26 -49.41
CA SER A 184 53.51 -7.66 -49.04
C SER A 184 53.60 -7.22 -47.57
N ALA A 185 52.48 -6.86 -46.94
CA ALA A 185 52.39 -6.44 -45.55
C ALA A 185 53.01 -7.43 -44.54
N PRO A 186 52.72 -8.75 -44.56
CA PRO A 186 53.30 -9.67 -43.59
C PRO A 186 54.82 -9.82 -43.76
N ILE A 187 55.33 -9.74 -45.00
CA ILE A 187 56.78 -9.81 -45.28
C ILE A 187 57.47 -8.56 -44.71
N GLN A 188 56.87 -7.38 -44.89
CA GLN A 188 57.41 -6.14 -44.34
C GLN A 188 57.37 -6.13 -42.81
N LEU A 189 56.31 -6.67 -42.20
CA LEU A 189 56.20 -6.84 -40.75
C LEU A 189 57.29 -7.77 -40.22
N GLN A 190 57.52 -8.92 -40.85
CA GLN A 190 58.62 -9.82 -40.48
C GLN A 190 59.99 -9.16 -40.63
N ARG A 191 60.22 -8.37 -41.69
CA ARG A 191 61.47 -7.60 -41.84
C ARG A 191 61.63 -6.55 -40.75
N ALA A 192 60.56 -5.85 -40.38
CA ALA A 192 60.57 -4.87 -39.30
C ALA A 192 60.85 -5.53 -37.94
N GLN A 193 60.24 -6.68 -37.65
CA GLN A 193 60.52 -7.46 -36.45
C GLN A 193 61.98 -7.93 -36.40
N ARG A 194 62.52 -8.47 -37.51
CA ARG A 194 63.94 -8.85 -37.57
C ARG A 194 64.88 -7.65 -37.39
N ALA A 195 64.53 -6.49 -37.95
CA ALA A 195 65.31 -5.28 -37.74
C ALA A 195 65.25 -4.81 -36.26
N GLN A 196 64.09 -4.97 -35.60
CA GLN A 196 63.95 -4.71 -34.17
C GLN A 196 64.77 -5.69 -33.33
N THR A 197 64.73 -6.99 -33.61
CA THR A 197 65.54 -7.97 -32.87
C THR A 197 67.03 -7.73 -33.06
N VAL A 198 67.50 -7.43 -34.29
CA VAL A 198 68.90 -7.07 -34.53
C VAL A 198 69.28 -5.79 -33.79
N ARG A 199 68.40 -4.79 -33.74
CA ARG A 199 68.63 -3.56 -32.97
C ARG A 199 68.74 -3.86 -31.47
N GLU A 200 67.86 -4.71 -30.94
CA GLU A 200 67.90 -5.15 -29.55
C GLU A 200 69.18 -5.93 -29.24
N GLU A 201 69.57 -6.87 -30.12
CA GLU A 201 70.82 -7.63 -30.03
C GLU A 201 72.05 -6.71 -30.03
N ILE A 202 72.15 -5.76 -30.97
CA ILE A 202 73.24 -4.75 -31.01
C ILE A 202 73.26 -3.92 -29.72
N SER A 203 72.11 -3.54 -29.19
CA SER A 203 72.03 -2.78 -27.94
C SER A 203 72.38 -3.60 -26.69
N SER A 204 72.25 -4.94 -26.77
CA SER A 204 72.51 -5.87 -25.66
C SER A 204 73.92 -6.44 -25.63
N LEU A 205 74.72 -6.21 -26.68
CA LEU A 205 76.13 -6.58 -26.71
C LEU A 205 76.92 -5.66 -25.77
N PRO A 206 77.71 -6.20 -24.83
CA PRO A 206 78.64 -5.39 -24.02
C PRO A 206 79.74 -4.78 -24.92
N PRO A 207 80.37 -3.66 -24.51
CA PRO A 207 81.40 -2.98 -25.31
C PRO A 207 82.65 -3.85 -25.55
#